data_AF-A0A139CII3-F1
#
_entry.id   AF-A0A139CII3-F1
#
_cell.length_a   1.000
_cell.length_b   1.000
_cell.length_c   1.000
_cell.angle_alpha   90.00
_cell.angle_beta   90.00
_cell.angle_gamma   90.00
#
_symmetry.space_group_name_H-M   'P 1'
#
loop_
_entity.id
_entity.type
_entity.pdbx_description
1 polymer ?
#
loop_
_entity_poly.entity_id
_entity_poly.type
_entity_poly.pdbx_seq_one_letter_code
_entity_poly.pdbx_strand_id
1 'polypeptide(L)' 'MRKIVFVTGNSGKFREIKAILGQRGIEVLQNTDGYPELQEDDLEPIAAEGARWACEKLGMPVMV' A
#
# COMPACT_ATOMS: atom_id res chain seq x y z
N MET A 1 -11.42 -14.78 2.34
CA MET A 1 -10.73 -13.82 3.23
C MET A 1 -10.20 -12.70 2.34
N ARG A 2 -10.50 -11.43 2.63
CA ARG A 2 -10.06 -10.31 1.76
C ARG A 2 -8.59 -10.00 2.04
N LYS A 3 -7.81 -9.72 1.01
CA LYS A 3 -6.39 -9.38 1.12
C LYS A 3 -6.08 -8.06 0.43
N ILE A 4 -5.11 -7.33 0.94
CA ILE A 4 -4.54 -6.13 0.32
C ILE A 4 -3.03 -6.13 0.52
N VAL A 5 -2.30 -5.68 -0.49
CA VAL A 5 -0.86 -5.43 -0.36
C VAL A 5 -0.63 -3.99 0.09
N PHE A 6 0.14 -3.80 1.15
CA PHE A 6 0.65 -2.50 1.52
C PHE A 6 2.10 -2.39 1.05
N VAL A 7 2.34 -1.56 0.02
CA VAL A 7 3.69 -1.32 -0.50
C VAL A 7 4.35 -0.27 0.35
N THR A 8 5.15 -0.70 1.32
CA THR A 8 5.87 0.22 2.21
C THR A 8 7.09 -0.46 2.82
N GLY A 9 8.20 0.28 2.88
CA GLY A 9 9.36 -0.08 3.70
C GLY A 9 9.18 0.24 5.19
N ASN A 10 8.13 0.98 5.57
CA ASN A 10 7.94 1.44 6.94
C ASN A 10 7.24 0.38 7.81
N SER A 11 8.03 -0.30 8.66
CA SER A 11 7.55 -1.32 9.59
C SER A 11 6.61 -0.79 10.67
N GLY A 12 6.69 0.50 11.01
CA GLY A 12 5.74 1.18 11.89
C GLY A 12 4.35 1.25 11.27
N LYS A 13 4.25 1.83 10.07
CA LYS A 13 3.00 1.92 9.30
C LYS A 13 2.39 0.55 9.03
N PHE A 14 3.22 -0.44 8.65
CA PHE A 14 2.71 -1.79 8.41
C PHE A 14 2.04 -2.41 9.65
N ARG A 15 2.67 -2.28 10.83
CA ARG A 15 2.09 -2.78 12.10
C ARG A 15 0.77 -2.10 12.43
N GLU A 16 0.68 -0.78 12.26
CA GLU A 16 -0.53 0.00 12.49
C GLU A 16 -1.68 -0.43 11.57
N ILE A 17 -1.44 -0.46 10.26
CA ILE A 17 -2.45 -0.82 9.26
C ILE A 17 -2.91 -2.27 9.43
N LYS A 18 -1.97 -3.19 9.71
CA LYS A 18 -2.30 -4.60 9.98
C LYS A 18 -3.23 -4.73 11.19
N ALA A 19 -3.02 -3.96 12.25
CA ALA A 19 -3.90 -3.96 13.42
C ALA A 19 -5.31 -3.43 13.09
N ILE A 20 -5.39 -2.29 12.40
CA ILE A 20 -6.67 -1.63 12.04
C ILE A 20 -7.50 -2.52 11.10
N LEU A 21 -6.89 -3.05 10.03
CA LEU A 21 -7.59 -3.84 9.02
C LEU A 21 -7.83 -5.28 9.47
N GLY A 22 -6.96 -5.82 10.34
CA GLY A 22 -7.14 -7.13 10.95
C GLY A 22 -8.42 -7.23 11.79
N GLN A 23 -8.80 -6.16 12.50
CA GLN A 23 -10.08 -6.07 13.23
C GLN A 23 -11.30 -6.19 12.30
N ARG A 24 -11.12 -5.96 11.00
CA ARG A 24 -12.17 -6.05 9.97
C ARG A 24 -12.07 -7.33 9.13
N GLY A 25 -11.18 -8.26 9.50
CA GLY A 25 -10.98 -9.52 8.77
C GLY A 25 -10.28 -9.35 7.41
N ILE A 26 -9.53 -8.27 7.22
CA ILE A 26 -8.72 -8.01 6.02
C ILE A 26 -7.26 -8.34 6.33
N GLU A 27 -6.67 -9.24 5.55
CA GLU A 27 -5.26 -9.61 5.64
C GLU A 27 -4.40 -8.57 4.91
N VAL A 28 -3.38 -8.04 5.59
CA VAL A 28 -2.44 -7.07 5.01
C VAL A 28 -1.10 -7.76 4.76
N LEU A 29 -0.68 -7.79 3.50
CA LEU A 29 0.62 -8.28 3.06
C LEU A 29 1.56 -7.11 2.88
N GLN A 30 2.79 -7.19 3.39
CA GLN A 30 3.79 -6.13 3.16
C GLN A 30 4.56 -6.44 1.88
N ASN A 31 4.70 -5.44 1.00
CA ASN A 31 5.68 -5.43 -0.08
C ASN A 31 6.67 -4.30 0.17
N THR A 32 7.97 -4.59 0.09
CA THR A 32 9.04 -3.62 0.40
C THR A 32 9.81 -3.18 -0.85
N ASP A 33 9.33 -3.53 -2.05
CA ASP A 33 10.03 -3.25 -3.31
C ASP A 33 9.91 -1.78 -3.73
N GLY A 34 9.04 -1.02 -3.05
CA GLY A 34 8.75 0.38 -3.34
C GLY A 34 7.98 0.56 -4.65
N TYR A 35 7.75 1.83 -4.97
CA TYR A 35 7.12 2.30 -6.20
C TYR A 35 7.70 3.67 -6.55
N PRO A 36 7.65 4.10 -7.82
CA PRO A 36 8.03 5.45 -8.21
C PRO A 36 7.05 6.47 -7.62
N GLU A 37 7.57 7.54 -7.03
CA GLU A 37 6.78 8.67 -6.52
C GLU A 37 6.85 9.83 -7.51
N LEU A 38 5.68 10.39 -7.87
CA LEU A 38 5.62 11.61 -8.68
C LEU A 38 6.31 12.76 -7.95
N GLN A 39 6.92 13.66 -8.74
CA GLN A 39 7.46 14.91 -8.22
C GLN A 39 6.36 15.96 -8.26
N GLU A 40 5.59 16.02 -7.19
CA GLU A 40 4.49 16.96 -6.97
C GLU A 40 4.54 17.43 -5.51
N ASP A 41 3.93 18.59 -5.23
CA ASP A 41 3.84 19.08 -3.85
C ASP A 41 2.69 18.40 -3.08
N ASP A 42 1.64 17.98 -3.80
CA ASP A 42 0.45 17.38 -3.22
C ASP A 42 0.58 15.85 -3.07
N LEU A 43 0.19 15.33 -1.91
CA LEU A 43 0.29 13.90 -1.61
C LEU A 43 -0.70 13.04 -2.40
N GLU A 44 -1.84 13.60 -2.75
CA GLU A 44 -2.93 12.89 -3.43
C GLU A 44 -2.53 12.34 -4.81
N PRO A 45 -1.95 13.14 -5.73
CA PRO A 45 -1.46 12.62 -7.01
C PRO A 45 -0.33 11.61 -6.84
N ILE A 46 0.58 11.82 -5.87
CA ILE A 46 1.69 10.90 -5.59
C ILE A 46 1.15 9.53 -5.17
N ALA A 47 0.23 9.49 -4.20
CA ALA A 47 -0.34 8.25 -3.69
C ALA A 47 -1.22 7.55 -4.74
N ALA A 48 -2.02 8.31 -5.50
CA ALA A 48 -2.87 7.75 -6.55
C ALA A 48 -2.04 7.06 -7.65
N GLU A 49 -0.98 7.71 -8.12
CA GLU A 49 -0.11 7.15 -9.16
C GLU A 49 0.72 5.97 -8.62
N GLY A 50 1.26 6.08 -7.41
CA GLY A 50 1.98 4.99 -6.75
C GLY A 50 1.12 3.74 -6.59
N ALA A 51 -0.13 3.91 -6.13
CA ALA A 51 -1.10 2.81 -6.01
C ALA A 51 -1.47 2.23 -7.37
N ARG A 52 -1.68 3.06 -8.40
CA ARG A 52 -1.98 2.61 -9.76
C ARG A 52 -0.85 1.73 -10.31
N TRP A 53 0.39 2.23 -10.26
CA TRP A 53 1.57 1.50 -10.73
C TRP A 53 1.78 0.18 -9.98
N ALA A 54 1.66 0.20 -8.64
CA ALA A 54 1.82 -1.00 -7.83
C ALA A 54 0.72 -2.04 -8.10
N CYS A 55 -0.53 -1.60 -8.30
CA CYS A 55 -1.65 -2.45 -8.65
C CYS A 55 -1.42 -3.18 -9.98
N GLU A 56 -1.01 -2.42 -11.01
CA GLU A 56 -0.69 -2.97 -12.34
C GLU A 56 0.46 -3.97 -12.27
N LYS A 57 1.51 -3.67 -11.52
CA LYS A 57 2.68 -4.55 -11.36
C LYS A 57 2.37 -5.84 -10.61
N LEU A 58 1.57 -5.78 -9.54
CA LEU A 58 1.33 -6.91 -8.64
C LEU A 58 0.07 -7.71 -8.99
N GLY A 59 -0.85 -7.16 -9.80
CA GLY A 59 -2.11 -7.81 -10.16
C GLY A 59 -3.03 -8.07 -8.95
N MET A 60 -2.92 -7.26 -7.90
CA MET A 60 -3.66 -7.40 -6.65
C MET A 60 -4.14 -6.03 -6.15
N PRO A 61 -5.19 -5.98 -5.31
CA PRO A 61 -5.53 -4.76 -4.59
C PRO A 61 -4.34 -4.28 -3.73
N VAL A 62 -4.01 -3.00 -3.84
CA VAL A 62 -2.88 -2.39 -3.13
C VAL A 62 -3.30 -1.13 -2.35
N MET A 63 -2.45 -0.78 -1.40
CA MET A 63 -2.34 0.55 -0.79
C MET A 63 -0.85 0.90 -0.66
N VAL A 64 -0.54 2.19 -0.56
CA VAL A 64 0.82 2.73 -0.60
C VAL A 64 1.07 3.75 0.50
#